data_AF-A0A7S1D3Z4-F1
#
_entry.id   AF-A0A7S1D3Z4-F1
#
_cell.length_a   1.000
_cell.length_b   1.000
_cell.length_c   1.000
_cell.angle_alpha   90.00
_cell.angle_beta   90.00
_cell.angle_gamma   90.00
#
_symmetry.space_group_name_H-M   'P 1'
#
loop_
_entity.id
_entity.type
_entity.pdbx_description
1 polymer ?
#
loop_
_entity_poly.entity_id
_entity_poly.type
_entity_poly.pdbx_seq_one_letter_code
_entity_poly.pdbx_strand_id
1 'polypeptide(L)'
;IVLMALITALGFSTFGESCSGLVLNNYSTSDLWMSGSRIAVAISLVFSYPLAFVGCRDGVLDLLEVPASKRTSANLNMLTIGLLCIVTFLASTLKDLSLVLALSGATLGNALTYVYPALMYRAVVKQQKRTNENAGVAMALSSGLLGIVMGIIGAKMALQGA
;
A
#
# COMPACT_ATOMS: atom_id res chain seq x y z
N ILE A 1 15.65 -5.72 -2.57
CA ILE A 1 15.46 -6.87 -1.64
C ILE A 1 16.60 -6.96 -0.63
N VAL A 2 17.86 -7.08 -1.06
CA VAL A 2 19.03 -7.20 -0.15
C VAL A 2 19.11 -6.06 0.88
N LEU A 3 19.01 -4.80 0.44
CA LEU A 3 19.05 -3.64 1.35
C LEU A 3 17.94 -3.67 2.40
N MET A 4 16.70 -3.98 1.99
CA MET A 4 15.56 -4.07 2.90
C MET A 4 15.74 -5.21 3.89
N ALA A 5 16.17 -6.39 3.43
CA ALA A 5 16.44 -7.53 4.29
C ALA A 5 17.52 -7.21 5.33
N LEU A 6 18.59 -6.50 4.94
CA LEU A 6 19.65 -6.07 5.85
C LEU A 6 19.14 -5.08 6.89
N ILE A 7 18.39 -4.05 6.49
CA ILE A 7 17.83 -3.06 7.42
C ILE A 7 16.84 -3.72 8.38
N THR A 8 15.98 -4.61 7.89
CA THR A 8 15.04 -5.37 8.72
C THR A 8 15.76 -6.30 9.70
N ALA A 9 16.80 -7.01 9.26
CA ALA A 9 17.58 -7.91 10.12
C ALA A 9 18.28 -7.14 11.25
N LEU A 10 18.89 -5.98 10.94
CA LEU A 10 19.51 -5.12 11.95
C LEU A 10 18.47 -4.55 12.91
N GLY A 11 17.34 -4.06 12.40
CA GLY A 11 16.24 -3.55 13.24
C GLY A 11 15.68 -4.61 14.19
N PHE A 12 15.49 -5.83 13.69
CA PHE A 12 15.04 -6.97 14.50
C PHE A 12 16.10 -7.38 15.52
N SER A 13 17.40 -7.34 15.19
CA SER A 13 18.46 -7.64 16.15
C SER A 13 18.51 -6.64 17.31
N THR A 14 18.06 -5.39 17.12
CA THR A 14 18.09 -4.36 18.18
C THR A 14 16.90 -4.45 19.13
N PHE A 15 15.69 -4.71 18.61
CA PHE A 15 14.44 -4.64 19.40
C PHE A 15 13.69 -5.97 19.53
N GLY A 16 14.08 -6.98 18.75
CA GLY A 16 13.41 -8.27 18.68
C GLY A 16 11.91 -8.13 18.45
N GLU A 17 11.14 -8.83 19.28
CA GLU A 17 9.68 -8.85 19.22
C GLU A 17 9.01 -7.54 19.65
N SER A 18 9.71 -6.67 20.38
CA SER A 18 9.14 -5.41 20.90
C SER A 18 9.28 -4.21 19.93
N CYS A 19 9.53 -4.48 18.65
CA CYS A 19 9.75 -3.43 17.66
C CYS A 19 8.43 -2.75 17.24
N SER A 20 8.27 -1.46 17.56
CA SER A 20 7.19 -0.63 16.98
C SER A 20 7.23 -0.58 15.45
N GLY A 21 6.06 -0.43 14.81
CA GLY A 21 5.90 -0.35 13.35
C GLY A 21 6.70 0.75 12.67
N LEU A 22 6.93 1.84 13.39
CA LEU A 22 7.97 2.79 13.05
C LEU A 22 9.15 2.53 13.99
N VAL A 23 10.21 1.90 13.46
CA VAL A 23 11.37 1.49 14.27
C VAL A 23 12.01 2.66 15.03
N LEU A 24 11.93 3.88 14.48
CA LEU A 24 12.43 5.11 15.10
C LEU A 24 11.72 5.45 16.42
N ASN A 25 10.52 4.94 16.67
CA ASN A 25 9.80 5.18 17.94
C ASN A 25 10.41 4.40 19.12
N ASN A 26 11.16 3.32 18.86
CA ASN A 26 11.80 2.54 19.92
C ASN A 26 13.10 3.19 20.42
N TYR A 27 13.68 4.12 19.65
CA TYR A 27 14.88 4.85 20.05
C TYR A 27 14.55 6.09 20.89
N SER A 28 15.43 6.47 21.80
CA SER A 28 15.26 7.66 22.63
C SER A 28 15.12 8.95 21.79
N THR A 29 14.38 9.93 22.30
CA THR A 29 14.32 11.29 21.73
C THR A 29 15.56 12.12 22.04
N SER A 30 16.35 11.71 23.02
CA SER A 30 17.61 12.38 23.40
C SER A 30 18.77 12.10 22.44
N ASP A 31 18.65 11.08 21.58
CA ASP A 31 19.68 10.74 20.60
C ASP A 31 19.58 11.67 19.37
N LEU A 32 20.64 12.43 19.13
CA LEU A 32 20.74 13.38 18.03
C LEU A 32 20.59 12.72 16.66
N TRP A 33 21.17 11.53 16.46
CA TRP A 33 21.15 10.83 15.16
C TRP A 33 19.76 10.30 14.83
N MET A 34 19.05 9.81 15.85
CA MET A 34 17.70 9.28 15.67
C MET A 34 16.68 10.40 15.52
N SER A 35 16.86 11.51 16.23
CA SER A 35 16.08 12.72 16.01
C SER A 35 16.33 13.33 14.63
N GLY A 36 17.58 13.33 14.15
CA GLY A 36 17.91 13.70 12.76
C GLY A 36 17.21 12.81 11.74
N SER A 37 17.17 11.50 11.98
CA SER A 37 16.47 10.53 11.11
C SER A 37 14.96 10.74 11.08
N ARG A 38 14.32 11.10 12.20
CA ARG A 38 12.89 11.47 12.25
C ARG A 38 12.61 12.71 11.39
N ILE A 39 13.48 13.72 11.45
CA ILE A 39 13.37 14.93 10.61
C ILE A 39 13.52 14.56 9.13
N ALA A 40 14.50 13.72 8.78
CA ALA A 40 14.71 13.28 7.41
C ALA A 40 13.47 12.53 6.85
N VAL A 41 12.88 11.64 7.66
CA VAL A 41 11.62 10.94 7.30
C VAL A 41 10.48 11.95 7.14
N ALA A 42 10.34 12.92 8.04
CA ALA A 42 9.30 13.95 7.96
C ALA A 42 9.43 14.79 6.68
N ILE A 43 10.65 15.23 6.35
CA ILE A 43 10.94 15.95 5.11
C ILE A 43 10.55 15.09 3.90
N SER A 44 10.98 13.83 3.87
CA SER A 44 10.64 12.91 2.77
C SER A 44 9.12 12.77 2.61
N LEU A 45 8.38 12.61 3.71
CA LEU A 45 6.92 12.46 3.67
C LEU A 45 6.23 13.74 3.19
N VAL A 46 6.67 14.93 3.63
CA VAL A 46 6.11 16.22 3.18
C VAL A 46 6.24 16.40 1.67
N PHE A 47 7.37 15.98 1.09
CA PHE A 47 7.58 16.08 -0.36
C PHE A 47 6.92 14.95 -1.16
N SER A 48 6.82 13.74 -0.61
CA SER A 48 6.19 12.60 -1.30
C SER A 48 4.67 12.59 -1.21
N TYR A 49 4.09 13.15 -0.14
CA TYR A 49 2.65 13.12 0.09
C TYR A 49 1.83 13.81 -1.02
N PRO A 50 2.18 15.00 -1.53
CA PRO A 50 1.46 15.64 -2.62
C PRO A 50 1.39 14.75 -3.87
N LEU A 51 2.48 14.06 -4.20
CA LEU A 51 2.53 13.18 -5.38
C LEU A 51 1.59 11.98 -5.22
N ALA A 52 1.60 11.33 -4.06
CA ALA A 52 0.68 10.23 -3.76
C ALA A 52 -0.79 10.69 -3.72
N PHE A 53 -1.04 11.89 -3.19
CA PHE A 53 -2.38 12.44 -3.06
C PHE A 53 -3.00 12.77 -4.43
N VAL A 54 -2.23 13.27 -5.38
CA VAL A 54 -2.71 13.49 -6.76
C VAL A 54 -3.17 12.17 -7.38
N GLY A 55 -2.41 11.09 -7.22
CA GLY A 55 -2.81 9.76 -7.68
C GLY A 55 -4.10 9.26 -7.03
N CYS A 56 -4.29 9.49 -5.73
CA CYS A 56 -5.53 9.17 -5.02
C CYS A 56 -6.72 9.97 -5.59
N ARG A 57 -6.58 11.29 -5.73
CA ARG A 57 -7.63 12.16 -6.26
C ARG A 57 -8.04 11.75 -7.67
N ASP A 58 -7.07 11.50 -8.54
CA ASP A 58 -7.33 11.13 -9.93
C ASP A 58 -7.98 9.73 -9.99
N GLY A 59 -7.54 8.78 -9.15
CA GLY A 59 -8.18 7.47 -9.01
C GLY A 59 -9.64 7.54 -8.56
N VAL A 60 -9.99 8.48 -7.65
CA VAL A 60 -11.39 8.71 -7.24
C VAL A 60 -12.22 9.31 -8.37
N LEU A 61 -11.66 10.25 -9.13
CA LEU A 61 -12.33 10.84 -10.29
C LEU A 61 -12.61 9.81 -11.39
N ASP A 62 -11.66 8.90 -11.62
CA ASP A 62 -11.80 7.84 -12.61
C ASP A 62 -12.81 6.77 -12.15
N LEU A 63 -12.82 6.43 -10.85
CA LEU A 63 -13.82 5.51 -10.28
C LEU A 63 -15.26 6.06 -10.37
N LEU A 64 -15.42 7.37 -10.25
CA LEU A 64 -16.71 8.06 -10.38
C LEU A 64 -17.06 8.42 -11.83
N GLU A 65 -16.24 7.99 -12.80
CA GLU A 65 -16.39 8.28 -14.23
C GLU A 65 -16.59 9.78 -14.53
N VAL A 66 -15.95 10.67 -13.74
CA VAL A 66 -16.16 12.11 -13.86
C VAL A 66 -15.47 12.61 -15.13
N PRO A 67 -16.23 13.12 -16.13
CA PRO A 67 -15.68 13.55 -17.40
C PRO A 67 -14.74 14.76 -17.19
N ALA A 68 -13.69 14.84 -18.02
CA ALA A 68 -12.69 15.90 -17.94
C ALA A 68 -13.30 17.32 -17.99
N SER A 69 -14.44 17.49 -18.65
CA SER A 69 -15.17 18.76 -18.73
C SER A 69 -15.72 19.25 -17.38
N LYS A 70 -15.96 18.37 -16.41
CA LYS A 70 -16.43 18.71 -15.05
C LYS A 70 -15.30 18.87 -14.03
N ARG A 71 -14.04 18.66 -14.44
CA ARG A 71 -12.83 18.81 -13.60
C ARG A 71 -12.40 20.27 -13.48
N THR A 72 -13.33 21.14 -13.10
CA THR A 72 -13.06 22.56 -12.80
C THR A 72 -12.25 22.68 -11.51
N SER A 73 -11.41 23.72 -11.40
CA SER A 73 -10.58 23.97 -10.21
C SER A 73 -11.38 24.00 -8.90
N ALA A 74 -12.63 24.50 -8.92
CA ALA A 74 -13.51 24.50 -7.76
C ALA A 74 -13.89 23.09 -7.29
N ASN A 75 -14.31 22.21 -8.22
CA ASN A 75 -14.70 20.84 -7.91
C ASN A 75 -13.49 20.00 -7.46
N LEU A 76 -12.32 20.22 -8.08
CA LEU A 76 -11.08 19.54 -7.70
C LEU A 76 -10.61 19.96 -6.30
N ASN A 77 -10.71 21.25 -5.97
CA ASN A 77 -10.37 21.75 -4.64
C ASN A 77 -11.35 21.21 -3.59
N MET A 78 -12.65 21.16 -3.89
CA MET A 78 -13.64 20.58 -2.98
C MET A 78 -13.41 19.10 -2.73
N LEU A 79 -13.11 18.32 -3.78
CA LEU A 79 -12.74 16.91 -3.66
C LEU A 79 -11.46 16.73 -2.84
N THR A 80 -10.45 17.57 -3.08
CA THR A 80 -9.17 17.56 -2.35
C THR A 80 -9.41 17.80 -0.86
N ILE A 81 -10.19 18.82 -0.50
CA ILE A 81 -10.52 19.11 0.90
C ILE A 81 -11.26 17.93 1.53
N GLY A 82 -12.26 17.37 0.84
CA GLY A 82 -13.01 16.21 1.32
C GLY A 82 -12.12 14.99 1.57
N LEU A 83 -11.24 14.66 0.62
CA LEU A 83 -10.28 13.56 0.75
C LEU A 83 -9.27 13.81 1.89
N LEU A 84 -8.76 15.04 2.03
CA LEU A 84 -7.88 15.41 3.15
C LEU A 84 -8.59 15.26 4.50
N CYS A 85 -9.85 15.69 4.61
CA CYS A 85 -10.64 15.50 5.83
C CYS A 85 -10.80 14.02 6.18
N ILE A 86 -11.11 13.17 5.21
CA ILE A 86 -11.25 11.72 5.42
C ILE A 86 -9.92 11.10 5.85
N VAL A 87 -8.82 11.40 5.16
CA VAL A 87 -7.49 10.87 5.50
C VAL A 87 -7.06 11.35 6.88
N THR A 88 -7.32 12.61 7.23
CA THR A 88 -6.99 13.18 8.55
C THR A 88 -7.84 12.53 9.66
N PHE A 89 -9.12 12.28 9.39
CA PHE A 89 -9.99 11.57 10.31
C PHE A 89 -9.51 10.14 10.55
N LEU A 90 -9.17 9.41 9.49
CA LEU A 90 -8.62 8.05 9.58
C LEU A 90 -7.28 8.03 10.32
N ALA A 91 -6.40 9.01 10.08
CA ALA A 91 -5.14 9.14 10.81
C ALA A 91 -5.33 9.45 12.30
N SER A 92 -6.47 10.04 12.68
CA SER A 92 -6.78 10.35 14.08
C SER A 92 -7.31 9.12 14.83
N THR A 93 -7.97 8.19 14.14
CA THR A 93 -8.53 6.96 14.72
C THR A 93 -7.57 5.77 14.65
N LEU A 94 -6.82 5.63 13.55
CA LEU A 94 -5.87 4.55 13.31
C LEU A 94 -4.45 5.00 13.61
N LYS A 95 -3.96 4.73 14.82
CA LYS A 95 -2.59 5.10 15.24
C LYS A 95 -1.54 4.01 14.98
N ASP A 96 -1.98 2.80 14.62
CA ASP A 96 -1.10 1.65 14.39
C ASP A 96 -0.65 1.58 12.93
N LEU A 97 0.51 2.17 12.66
CA LEU A 97 1.12 2.16 11.33
C LEU A 97 1.36 0.73 10.82
N SER A 98 1.78 -0.20 11.68
CA SER A 98 1.98 -1.61 11.33
C SER A 98 0.72 -2.24 10.76
N LEU A 99 -0.42 -2.04 11.44
CA LEU A 99 -1.70 -2.61 11.03
C LEU A 99 -2.12 -2.06 9.66
N VAL A 100 -2.01 -0.74 9.47
CA VAL A 100 -2.39 -0.09 8.20
C VAL A 100 -1.51 -0.60 7.05
N LEU A 101 -0.20 -0.71 7.24
CA LEU A 101 0.72 -1.23 6.22
C LEU A 101 0.49 -2.72 5.93
N ALA A 102 0.29 -3.53 6.97
CA ALA A 102 0.06 -4.97 6.81
C ALA A 102 -1.28 -5.25 6.10
N LEU A 103 -2.35 -4.56 6.50
CA LEU A 103 -3.68 -4.75 5.90
C LEU A 103 -3.71 -4.26 4.45
N SER A 104 -3.15 -3.08 4.17
CA SER A 104 -3.09 -2.55 2.80
C SER A 104 -2.24 -3.42 1.86
N GLY A 105 -1.12 -3.95 2.35
CA GLY A 105 -0.28 -4.89 1.60
C GLY A 105 -0.97 -6.24 1.35
N ALA A 106 -1.57 -6.83 2.39
CA ALA A 106 -2.23 -8.13 2.30
C ALA A 106 -3.51 -8.11 1.45
N THR A 107 -4.19 -6.97 1.35
CA THR A 107 -5.43 -6.82 0.58
C THR A 107 -5.18 -6.19 -0.79
N LEU A 108 -5.00 -4.87 -0.84
CA LEU A 108 -4.89 -4.09 -2.08
C LEU A 108 -3.59 -4.42 -2.83
N GLY A 109 -2.47 -4.49 -2.12
CA GLY A 109 -1.17 -4.84 -2.72
C GLY A 109 -1.20 -6.24 -3.34
N ASN A 110 -1.65 -7.23 -2.58
CA ASN A 110 -1.79 -8.60 -3.04
C ASN A 110 -2.74 -8.75 -4.25
N ALA A 111 -3.88 -8.04 -4.22
CA ALA A 111 -4.80 -8.03 -5.36
C ALA A 111 -4.14 -7.48 -6.63
N LEU A 112 -3.41 -6.36 -6.52
CA LEU A 112 -2.69 -5.71 -7.62
C LEU A 112 -1.52 -6.54 -8.15
N THR A 113 -0.79 -7.24 -7.28
CA THR A 113 0.39 -8.01 -7.71
C THR A 113 0.05 -9.40 -8.24
N TYR A 114 -0.92 -10.11 -7.64
CA TYR A 114 -1.18 -11.52 -7.99
C TYR A 114 -2.52 -11.73 -8.70
N VAL A 115 -3.59 -11.09 -8.23
CA VAL A 115 -4.96 -11.42 -8.68
C VAL A 115 -5.28 -10.74 -10.02
N TYR A 116 -5.12 -9.42 -10.11
CA TYR A 116 -5.47 -8.69 -11.32
C TYR A 116 -4.64 -9.12 -12.55
N PRO A 117 -3.30 -9.28 -12.47
CA PRO A 117 -2.51 -9.75 -13.62
C PRO A 117 -2.95 -11.14 -14.11
N ALA A 118 -3.28 -12.05 -13.18
CA ALA A 118 -3.78 -13.39 -13.52
C ALA A 118 -5.11 -13.34 -14.29
N LEU A 119 -6.04 -12.51 -13.82
CA LEU A 119 -7.35 -12.32 -14.48
C LEU A 119 -7.21 -11.62 -15.83
N MET A 120 -6.37 -10.58 -15.91
CA MET A 120 -6.10 -9.85 -17.16
C MET A 120 -5.46 -10.76 -18.21
N TYR A 121 -4.46 -11.56 -17.83
CA TYR A 121 -3.82 -12.51 -18.74
C TYR A 121 -4.83 -13.53 -19.28
N ARG A 122 -5.68 -14.10 -18.41
CA ARG A 122 -6.79 -14.98 -18.85
C ARG A 122 -7.74 -14.27 -19.82
N ALA A 123 -8.13 -13.03 -19.53
CA ALA A 123 -9.06 -12.27 -20.35
C ALA A 123 -8.48 -12.01 -21.75
N VAL A 124 -7.21 -11.62 -21.83
CA VAL A 124 -6.50 -11.37 -23.10
C VAL A 124 -6.35 -12.66 -23.92
N VAL A 125 -5.94 -13.77 -23.31
CA VAL A 125 -5.80 -15.06 -24.01
C VAL A 125 -7.15 -15.51 -24.60
N LYS A 126 -8.25 -15.35 -23.84
CA LYS A 126 -9.61 -15.65 -24.30
C LYS A 126 -10.02 -14.74 -25.45
N GLN A 127 -9.74 -13.44 -25.36
CA GLN A 127 -10.09 -12.45 -26.39
C GLN A 127 -9.32 -12.70 -27.70
N GLN A 128 -8.04 -13.08 -27.63
CA GLN A 128 -7.18 -13.36 -28.78
C GLN A 128 -7.36 -14.77 -29.35
N LYS A 129 -8.26 -15.60 -28.78
CA LYS A 129 -8.50 -17.00 -29.17
C LYS A 129 -7.22 -17.85 -29.24
N ARG A 130 -6.22 -17.57 -28.39
CA ARG A 130 -4.97 -18.32 -28.35
C ARG A 130 -5.20 -19.66 -27.64
N THR A 131 -5.29 -20.73 -28.41
CA THR A 131 -5.59 -22.09 -27.90
C THR A 131 -4.38 -22.80 -27.27
N ASN A 132 -3.15 -22.36 -27.56
CA ASN A 132 -1.93 -23.03 -27.10
C ASN A 132 -1.38 -22.51 -25.75
N GLU A 133 -2.05 -21.52 -25.15
CA GLU A 133 -1.60 -20.84 -23.92
C GLU A 133 -2.35 -21.31 -22.66
N ASN A 134 -3.13 -22.40 -22.75
CA ASN A 134 -3.95 -22.90 -21.64
C ASN A 134 -3.12 -23.23 -20.40
N ALA A 135 -1.90 -23.76 -20.58
CA ALA A 135 -0.97 -24.00 -19.49
C ALA A 135 -0.49 -22.70 -18.83
N GLY A 136 -0.21 -21.66 -19.62
CA GLY A 136 0.15 -20.33 -19.11
C GLY A 136 -0.98 -19.72 -18.29
N VAL A 137 -2.23 -19.86 -18.76
CA VAL A 137 -3.42 -19.34 -18.05
C VAL A 137 -3.63 -20.09 -16.74
N ALA A 138 -3.47 -21.42 -16.75
CA ALA A 138 -3.58 -22.22 -15.52
C ALA A 138 -2.50 -21.84 -14.50
N MET A 139 -1.25 -21.63 -14.92
CA MET A 139 -0.18 -21.16 -14.04
C MET A 139 -0.46 -19.77 -13.46
N ALA A 140 -0.94 -18.83 -14.28
CA ALA A 140 -1.30 -17.48 -13.84
C ALA A 140 -2.47 -17.50 -12.84
N LEU A 141 -3.51 -18.31 -13.10
CA LEU A 141 -4.61 -18.46 -12.15
C LEU A 141 -4.17 -19.14 -10.85
N SER A 142 -3.23 -20.08 -10.92
CA SER A 142 -2.65 -20.74 -9.74
C SER A 142 -1.86 -19.75 -8.90
N SER A 143 -1.05 -18.87 -9.51
CA SER A 143 -0.33 -17.82 -8.77
C SER A 143 -1.30 -16.78 -8.19
N GLY A 144 -2.38 -16.44 -8.90
CA GLY A 144 -3.46 -15.61 -8.38
C GLY A 144 -4.15 -16.24 -7.16
N LEU A 145 -4.45 -17.54 -7.20
CA LEU A 145 -5.05 -18.27 -6.09
C LEU A 145 -4.12 -18.32 -4.88
N LEU A 146 -2.83 -18.62 -5.09
CA LEU A 146 -1.81 -18.58 -4.04
C LEU A 146 -1.72 -17.18 -3.42
N GLY A 147 -1.77 -16.13 -4.25
CA GLY A 147 -1.86 -14.75 -3.80
C GLY A 147 -3.07 -14.55 -2.88
N ILE A 148 -4.28 -14.96 -3.28
CA ILE A 148 -5.48 -14.83 -2.44
C ILE A 148 -5.30 -15.53 -1.08
N VAL A 149 -4.77 -16.75 -1.07
CA VAL A 149 -4.53 -17.50 0.18
C VAL A 149 -3.55 -16.75 1.07
N MET A 150 -2.41 -16.30 0.53
CA MET A 150 -1.42 -15.53 1.27
C MET A 150 -1.96 -14.19 1.77
N GLY A 151 -2.79 -13.51 0.98
CA GLY A 151 -3.47 -12.27 1.38
C GLY A 151 -4.44 -12.48 2.54
N ILE A 152 -5.22 -13.57 2.52
CA ILE A 152 -6.13 -13.92 3.62
C ILE A 152 -5.35 -14.23 4.90
N ILE A 153 -4.27 -15.02 4.79
CA ILE A 153 -3.41 -15.33 5.94
C ILE A 153 -2.79 -14.05 6.49
N GLY A 154 -2.21 -13.21 5.62
CA GLY A 154 -1.61 -11.93 6.01
C GLY A 154 -2.59 -10.98 6.68
N ALA A 155 -3.81 -10.86 6.15
CA ALA A 155 -4.85 -10.02 6.74
C ALA A 155 -5.31 -10.55 8.11
N LYS A 156 -5.45 -11.87 8.26
CA LYS A 156 -5.76 -12.49 9.57
C LYS A 156 -4.66 -12.25 10.59
N MET A 157 -3.40 -12.44 10.21
CA MET A 157 -2.26 -12.19 11.10
C MET A 157 -2.16 -10.72 11.49
N ALA A 158 -2.42 -9.80 10.56
CA ALA A 158 -2.45 -8.37 10.84
C ALA A 158 -3.51 -8.00 11.89
N LEU A 159 -4.70 -8.61 11.81
CA LEU A 159 -5.79 -8.36 12.75
C LEU A 159 -5.61 -9.05 14.11
N GLN A 160 -4.85 -10.15 14.17
CA GLN A 160 -4.56 -10.86 15.42
C GLN A 160 -3.37 -10.25 16.19
N GLY A 161 -2.47 -9.57 15.49
CA GLY A 161 -1.29 -8.91 16.07
C GLY A 161 -1.46 -7.42 16.33
N ALA A 162 -2.63 -6.85 16.07
CA ALA A 162 -3.02 -5.48 16.43
C ALA A 162 -3.93 -5.50 17.66
#